data_AF-F5VXY3-F1
#
_entry.id   AF-F5VXY3-F1
#
_cell.length_a   1.000
_cell.length_b   1.000
_cell.length_c   1.000
_cell.angle_alpha   90.00
_cell.angle_beta   90.00
_cell.angle_gamma   90.00
#
_symmetry.space_group_name_H-M   'P 1'
#
loop_
_entity.id
_entity.type
_entity.pdbx_description
1 polymer ?
#
loop_
_entity_poly.entity_id
_entity_poly.type
_entity_poly.pdbx_seq_one_letter_code
_entity_poly.pdbx_strand_id
1 'polypeptide(L)'
;MLAGNESILIDFQYMTEVQARRCLDYLDGARHVLAGELRKVAHTMYLLTPVGVVVNIEDIRLPEETQSEEYDFDMKRNRVR
;
A
#
# COMPACT_ATOMS: atom_id res chain seq x y z
N MET A 1 13.50 -3.30 -7.67
CA MET A 1 12.30 -3.15 -8.55
C MET A 1 11.41 -4.36 -8.30
N LEU A 2 10.10 -4.27 -8.58
CA LEU A 2 9.08 -5.34 -8.55
C LEU A 2 9.40 -6.60 -9.40
N ALA A 3 10.66 -6.79 -9.80
CA ALA A 3 11.23 -7.87 -10.57
C ALA A 3 11.90 -8.96 -9.69
N GLY A 4 11.72 -8.91 -8.36
CA GLY A 4 12.42 -9.78 -7.40
C GLY A 4 11.64 -11.01 -6.92
N ASN A 5 10.47 -11.34 -7.47
CA ASN A 5 9.54 -12.35 -6.96
C ASN A 5 9.09 -12.14 -5.49
N GLU A 6 9.16 -10.89 -5.01
CA GLU A 6 8.73 -10.52 -3.67
C GLU A 6 7.28 -10.01 -3.69
N SER A 7 6.49 -10.46 -2.71
CA SER A 7 5.17 -9.88 -2.44
C SER A 7 5.32 -8.62 -1.60
N ILE A 8 4.52 -7.60 -1.92
CA ILE A 8 4.60 -6.30 -1.26
C ILE A 8 3.28 -5.99 -0.57
N LEU A 9 3.33 -5.77 0.73
CA LEU A 9 2.20 -5.27 1.52
C LEU A 9 2.32 -3.75 1.62
N ILE A 10 1.26 -3.05 1.23
CA ILE A 10 1.20 -1.59 1.17
C ILE A 10 0.10 -1.15 2.12
N ASP A 11 0.40 -0.18 2.98
CA ASP A 11 -0.59 0.44 3.85
C ASP A 11 -0.73 1.94 3.52
N PHE A 12 -1.94 2.33 3.17
CA PHE A 12 -2.31 3.70 2.84
C PHE A 12 -2.87 4.49 4.03
N GLN A 13 -2.76 3.99 5.27
CA GLN A 13 -3.33 4.63 6.47
C GLN A 13 -2.95 6.11 6.64
N TYR A 14 -1.77 6.52 6.13
CA TYR A 14 -1.27 7.90 6.19
C TYR A 14 -1.41 8.70 4.88
N MET A 15 -2.05 8.12 3.86
CA MET A 15 -2.31 8.80 2.59
C MET A 15 -3.74 9.30 2.55
N THR A 16 -3.95 10.46 1.91
CA THR A 16 -5.31 10.88 1.57
C THR A 16 -5.90 9.92 0.53
N GLU A 17 -7.23 9.81 0.48
CA GLU A 17 -7.91 8.95 -0.49
C GLU A 17 -7.45 9.23 -1.94
N VAL A 18 -7.24 10.52 -2.26
CA VAL A 18 -6.75 10.95 -3.58
C VAL A 18 -5.33 10.45 -3.85
N GLN A 19 -4.43 10.51 -2.86
CA GLN A 19 -3.07 10.01 -3.00
C GLN A 19 -3.03 8.49 -3.13
N ALA A 20 -3.77 7.78 -2.26
CA ALA A 20 -3.89 6.33 -2.30
C ALA A 20 -4.41 5.85 -3.66
N ARG A 21 -5.43 6.53 -4.22
CA ARG A 21 -5.98 6.21 -5.53
C ARG A 21 -4.96 6.37 -6.65
N ARG A 22 -4.16 7.43 -6.63
CA ARG A 22 -3.06 7.61 -7.60
C ARG A 22 -1.98 6.53 -7.49
N CYS A 23 -1.66 6.08 -6.26
CA CYS A 23 -0.75 4.96 -6.06
C CYS A 23 -1.33 3.66 -6.62
N LEU A 24 -2.61 3.40 -6.39
CA LEU A 24 -3.30 2.25 -6.97
C LEU A 24 -3.30 2.29 -8.49
N ASP A 25 -3.58 3.44 -9.11
CA ASP A 25 -3.55 3.59 -10.58
C ASP A 25 -2.16 3.25 -11.15
N TYR A 26 -1.10 3.69 -10.48
CA TYR A 26 0.28 3.38 -10.90
C TYR A 26 0.60 1.87 -10.75
N LEU A 27 0.19 1.27 -9.62
CA LEU A 27 0.40 -0.15 -9.35
C LEU A 27 -0.45 -1.05 -10.25
N ASP A 28 -1.64 -0.60 -10.65
CA ASP A 28 -2.51 -1.28 -11.60
C ASP A 28 -1.88 -1.30 -13.00
N GLY A 29 -1.25 -0.21 -13.41
CA GLY A 29 -0.43 -0.19 -14.63
C GLY A 29 0.76 -1.15 -14.54
N ALA A 30 1.48 -1.16 -13.41
CA ALA A 30 2.65 -2.02 -13.21
C ALA A 30 2.29 -3.52 -13.14
N ARG A 31 1.20 -3.89 -12.45
CA ARG A 31 0.77 -5.29 -12.34
C ARG A 31 0.40 -5.87 -13.70
N HIS A 32 -0.21 -5.06 -14.58
CA HIS A 32 -0.61 -5.52 -15.92
C HIS A 32 0.60 -5.94 -16.74
N VAL A 33 1.70 -5.18 -16.66
CA VAL A 33 2.95 -5.49 -17.36
C VAL A 33 3.66 -6.70 -16.74
N LEU A 34 3.60 -6.85 -15.41
CA LEU A 34 4.30 -7.90 -14.66
C LEU A 34 3.46 -9.18 -14.44
N ALA A 35 2.26 -9.25 -15.00
CA ALA A 35 1.27 -10.31 -14.75
C ALA A 35 1.03 -10.57 -13.24
N GLY A 36 1.19 -9.53 -12.42
CA GLY A 36 0.97 -9.59 -10.98
C GLY A 36 -0.49 -9.35 -10.60
N GLU A 37 -0.79 -9.56 -9.33
CA GLU A 37 -2.11 -9.39 -8.76
C GLU A 37 -2.09 -8.41 -7.60
N LEU A 38 -3.01 -7.43 -7.63
CA LEU A 38 -3.21 -6.47 -6.55
C LEU A 38 -4.53 -6.78 -5.85
N ARG A 39 -4.50 -7.10 -4.56
CA ARG A 39 -5.70 -7.38 -3.76
C ARG A 39 -5.79 -6.45 -2.56
N LYS A 40 -7.00 -6.03 -2.19
CA LYS A 40 -7.25 -5.33 -0.93
C LYS A 40 -7.35 -6.36 0.20
N VAL A 41 -6.57 -6.18 1.26
CA VAL A 41 -6.49 -7.13 2.39
C VAL A 41 -7.00 -6.55 3.71
N ALA A 42 -7.02 -5.22 3.86
CA ALA A 42 -7.64 -4.52 5.00
C ALA A 42 -8.19 -3.14 4.57
N HIS A 43 -8.65 -2.30 5.52
CA HIS A 43 -9.28 -1.00 5.23
C HIS A 43 -8.41 -0.09 4.34
N THR A 44 -7.14 0.07 4.71
CA THR A 44 -6.13 0.88 4.01
C THR A 44 -5.04 0.05 3.35
N MET A 45 -5.09 -1.29 3.45
CA MET A 45 -3.98 -2.15 3.05
C MET A 45 -4.25 -2.94 1.77
N TYR A 46 -3.23 -3.01 0.93
CA TYR A 46 -3.22 -3.72 -0.34
C TYR A 46 -1.99 -4.61 -0.45
N LEU A 47 -2.19 -5.81 -0.99
CA LEU A 47 -1.14 -6.78 -1.26
C LEU A 47 -0.92 -6.88 -2.77
N LEU A 48 0.30 -6.60 -3.21
CA LEU A 48 0.76 -6.85 -4.57
C LEU A 48 1.57 -8.14 -4.59
N THR A 49 1.10 -9.11 -5.38
CA THR A 49 1.70 -10.45 -5.49
C THR A 49 2.19 -10.64 -6.92
N PRO A 50 3.45 -11.03 -7.15
CA PRO A 50 3.95 -11.33 -8.50
C PRO A 50 3.37 -12.65 -9.01
N VAL A 51 3.48 -12.88 -10.32
CA VAL A 51 3.02 -14.13 -10.94
C VAL A 51 3.72 -15.35 -10.31
N GLY A 52 2.94 -16.38 -9.97
CA GLY A 52 3.46 -17.65 -9.44
C GLY A 52 3.70 -17.68 -7.93
N VAL A 53 3.42 -16.60 -7.20
CA VAL A 53 3.41 -16.59 -5.74
C VAL A 53 1.97 -16.72 -5.23
N VAL A 54 1.74 -17.68 -4.35
CA VAL A 54 0.44 -17.88 -3.68
C VAL A 54 0.56 -17.40 -2.24
N VAL A 55 -0.32 -16.48 -1.84
CA VAL A 55 -0.38 -15.97 -0.47
C VAL A 55 -1.73 -16.34 0.13
N ASN A 56 -1.72 -16.95 1.31
CA ASN A 56 -2.94 -17.24 2.08
C ASN A 56 -3.41 -15.95 2.76
N ILE A 57 -4.56 -15.43 2.33
CA ILE A 57 -5.07 -14.12 2.78
C ILE A 57 -5.81 -14.22 4.11
N GLU A 58 -6.25 -15.43 4.48
CA GLU A 58 -6.91 -15.69 5.77
C GLU A 58 -5.99 -15.34 6.95
N ASP A 59 -4.67 -15.48 6.79
CA ASP A 59 -3.66 -15.14 7.79
C ASP A 59 -3.30 -13.63 7.82
N ILE A 60 -3.70 -12.84 6.81
CA ILE A 60 -3.33 -11.41 6.68
C ILE A 60 -4.40 -10.49 7.29
N ARG A 61 -5.55 -11.03 7.69
CA ARG A 61 -6.60 -10.25 8.37
C ARG A 61 -6.09 -9.78 9.72
N LEU A 62 -5.51 -8.58 9.73
CA LEU A 62 -5.11 -7.90 10.94
C LEU A 62 -6.38 -7.55 11.76
N PRO A 63 -6.33 -7.69 13.10
CA PRO A 63 -7.42 -7.25 13.95
C PRO A 63 -7.70 -5.76 13.70
N GLU A 64 -8.97 -5.40 13.59
CA GLU A 64 -9.41 -4.02 13.41
C GLU A 64 -9.05 -3.18 14.65
N GLU A 65 -7.82 -2.68 14.75
CA GLU A 65 -7.43 -1.76 15.81
C GLU A 65 -7.67 -0.32 15.37
N THR A 66 -8.71 0.25 15.98
CA THR A 66 -9.04 1.67 16.10
C THR A 66 -7.80 2.58 16.15
N GLN A 67 -7.55 3.38 15.12
CA GLN A 67 -6.63 4.52 15.21
C GLN A 67 -7.41 5.83 15.09
N SER A 68 -7.74 6.37 16.27
CA SER A 68 -8.11 7.76 16.48
C SER A 68 -6.97 8.44 17.23
N GLU A 69 -5.82 8.61 16.58
CA GLU A 69 -4.78 9.47 17.13
C GLU A 69 -4.44 10.54 16.10
N GLU A 70 -4.93 11.75 16.39
CA GLU A 70 -4.72 12.98 15.65
C GLU A 70 -3.27 13.45 15.89
N TYR A 71 -2.37 13.14 14.97
CA TYR A 71 -0.98 13.61 15.02
C TYR A 71 -0.80 14.82 14.10
N ASP A 72 -0.36 15.94 14.70
CA ASP A 72 -0.11 17.22 14.04
C ASP A 72 1.27 17.23 13.35
N PHE A 73 1.29 17.52 12.04
CA PHE A 73 2.49 17.49 11.19
C PHE A 73 2.90 18.90 10.72
N ASP A 74 3.26 19.81 11.64
CA ASP A 74 4.02 21.00 11.26
C ASP A 74 5.51 20.65 11.07
N MET A 75 5.86 20.10 9.91
CA MET A 75 7.26 20.04 9.47
C MET A 75 7.72 21.44 9.07
N LYS A 76 8.30 22.16 10.04
CA LYS A 76 8.98 23.44 9.82
C LYS A 76 10.05 23.31 8.74
N ARG A 77 9.74 23.76 7.52
CA ARG A 77 10.73 23.98 6.45
C ARG A 77 11.70 25.06 6.90
N ASN A 78 12.88 24.67 7.34
CA ASN A 78 13.96 25.62 7.58
C ASN A 78 14.37 26.25 6.24
N ARG A 79 13.89 27.47 5.97
CA ARG A 79 14.37 28.30 4.87
C ARG A 79 15.82 28.71 5.21
N VAL A 80 16.78 28.07 4.57
CA VAL A 80 18.15 28.57 4.52
C VAL A 80 18.19 29.77 3.56
N ARG A 81 18.72 30.89 4.08
CA ARG A 81 18.93 32.17 3.38
C ARG A 81 20.05 32.07 2.35
#